data_AF-A0A2S6BQQ0-F1
#
_entry.id   AF-A0A2S6BQQ0-F1
#
_cell.length_a   1.000
_cell.length_b   1.000
_cell.length_c   1.000
_cell.angle_alpha   90.00
_cell.angle_beta   90.00
_cell.angle_gamma   90.00
#
_symmetry.space_group_name_H-M   'P 1'
#
loop_
_entity.id
_entity.type
_entity.pdbx_description
1 polymer ?
#
loop_
_entity_poly.entity_id
_entity_poly.type
_entity_poly.pdbx_seq_one_letter_code
_entity_poly.pdbx_strand_id
1 'polypeptide(L)'
;MSFPQQDSPAPDQAKQIQKNVEIVVASQKGDNTIWLDALPSWPRAIYVTNDAQAELTVPNNKGREGMVYLTYIIDHYDDLPNVAIFSHSKRYQWHNDDPLYDGLFILSRLNLSHVEARGYTNLRCVWSLGCPSEIRPLTEAEAPPPASDPESSSARAGSFYKAAFQQIFPNDPVPEIVGAPCCAQFAVTAAKIRERPKADYERIRDWLLETPLNDYLSGRVLEYMWHVILGQEAVHCPDPEECYCKLYGICGVPCDVFGQCKGVFTMPAYSTLPTGWPDYGWEKEWQNATEIRRKFEEDFGLSGNTLES
;
A
#
# COMPACT_ATOMS: atom_id res chain seq x y z
N MET A 1 -49.37 22.47 -8.68
CA MET A 1 -48.00 22.41 -8.12
C MET A 1 -47.31 21.25 -8.82
N SER A 2 -46.45 21.54 -9.80
CA SER A 2 -45.71 20.49 -10.52
C SER A 2 -44.42 20.22 -9.76
N PHE A 3 -44.19 18.97 -9.39
CA PHE A 3 -42.91 18.50 -8.86
C PHE A 3 -41.88 18.49 -10.00
N PRO A 4 -40.64 18.97 -9.78
CA PRO A 4 -39.60 18.85 -10.79
C PRO A 4 -39.15 17.39 -10.88
N GLN A 5 -39.17 16.84 -12.10
CA GLN A 5 -38.55 15.56 -12.43
C GLN A 5 -37.04 15.67 -12.23
N GLN A 6 -36.48 14.75 -11.45
CA GLN A 6 -35.03 14.54 -11.40
C GLN A 6 -34.62 13.83 -12.69
N ASP A 7 -33.89 14.55 -13.55
CA ASP A 7 -33.28 13.96 -14.74
C ASP A 7 -32.21 12.94 -14.33
N SER A 8 -32.28 11.74 -14.91
CA SER A 8 -31.22 10.74 -14.78
C SER A 8 -29.98 11.19 -15.56
N PRO A 9 -28.75 10.98 -15.03
CA PRO A 9 -27.54 11.45 -15.69
C PRO A 9 -27.33 10.76 -17.03
N ALA A 10 -26.78 11.51 -17.99
CA ALA A 10 -26.44 11.02 -19.32
C ALA A 10 -25.39 9.89 -19.23
N PRO A 11 -25.33 8.96 -20.21
CA PRO A 11 -24.43 7.80 -20.21
C PRO A 11 -22.94 8.16 -20.01
N ASP A 12 -22.52 9.33 -20.50
CA ASP A 12 -21.15 9.84 -20.34
C ASP A 12 -20.86 10.32 -18.91
N GLN A 13 -21.85 10.92 -18.24
CA GLN A 13 -21.73 11.26 -16.82
C GLN A 13 -21.81 10.03 -15.93
N ALA A 14 -22.62 9.03 -16.28
CA ALA A 14 -22.64 7.74 -15.58
C ALA A 14 -21.28 7.02 -15.67
N LYS A 15 -20.62 7.07 -16.83
CA LYS A 15 -19.24 6.57 -17.00
C LYS A 15 -18.20 7.34 -16.18
N GLN A 16 -18.35 8.66 -16.04
CA GLN A 16 -17.44 9.46 -15.22
C GLN A 16 -17.68 9.29 -13.71
N ILE A 17 -18.92 9.09 -13.28
CA ILE A 17 -19.26 8.82 -11.87
C ILE A 17 -18.72 7.45 -11.40
N GLN A 18 -18.48 6.52 -12.33
CA GLN A 18 -18.04 5.16 -12.03
C GLN A 18 -16.52 5.02 -11.75
N LYS A 19 -15.70 6.04 -12.06
CA LYS A 19 -14.23 6.02 -11.84
C LYS A 19 -13.80 6.87 -10.63
N ASN A 20 -14.58 6.89 -9.56
CA ASN A 20 -14.18 7.63 -8.35
C ASN A 20 -13.04 6.93 -7.59
N VAL A 21 -13.03 5.60 -7.57
CA VAL A 21 -12.02 4.79 -6.87
C VAL A 21 -11.75 3.52 -7.67
N GLU A 22 -10.51 3.03 -7.68
CA GLU A 22 -10.18 1.67 -8.13
C GLU A 22 -9.14 1.03 -7.22
N ILE A 23 -9.29 -0.27 -6.95
CA ILE A 23 -8.32 -1.05 -6.18
C ILE A 23 -7.40 -1.79 -7.15
N VAL A 24 -6.11 -1.49 -7.10
CA VAL A 24 -5.05 -2.13 -7.87
C VAL A 24 -4.37 -3.17 -7.01
N VAL A 25 -4.38 -4.42 -7.47
CA VAL A 25 -3.94 -5.56 -6.65
C VAL A 25 -2.79 -6.27 -7.33
N ALA A 26 -1.66 -6.34 -6.65
CA ALA A 26 -0.57 -7.23 -7.01
C ALA A 26 -0.85 -8.65 -6.48
N SER A 27 -1.04 -9.60 -7.39
CA SER A 27 -1.46 -10.96 -7.07
C SER A 27 -0.59 -12.01 -7.75
N GLN A 28 -0.61 -13.22 -7.21
CA GLN A 28 -0.07 -14.42 -7.85
C GLN A 28 -1.17 -15.43 -8.12
N LYS A 29 -0.90 -16.35 -9.06
CA LYS A 29 -1.76 -17.49 -9.35
C LYS A 29 -1.95 -18.31 -8.08
N GLY A 30 -3.21 -18.47 -7.67
CA GLY A 30 -3.59 -19.19 -6.45
C GLY A 30 -3.88 -18.29 -5.24
N ASP A 31 -3.57 -16.99 -5.31
CA ASP A 31 -4.08 -16.05 -4.31
C ASP A 31 -5.60 -15.95 -4.38
N ASN A 32 -6.23 -15.75 -3.22
CA ASN A 32 -7.67 -15.54 -3.12
C ASN A 32 -7.98 -14.06 -2.98
N THR A 33 -8.49 -13.45 -4.06
CA THR A 33 -8.91 -12.04 -4.13
C THR A 33 -10.43 -11.87 -4.10
N ILE A 34 -11.21 -12.96 -3.95
CA ILE A 34 -12.70 -12.95 -3.93
C ILE A 34 -13.24 -12.07 -2.80
N TRP A 35 -12.50 -11.91 -1.71
CA TRP A 35 -12.91 -11.06 -0.58
C TRP A 35 -13.17 -9.59 -0.98
N LEU A 36 -12.59 -9.12 -2.09
CA LEU A 36 -12.84 -7.78 -2.63
C LEU A 36 -14.27 -7.62 -3.17
N ASP A 37 -15.04 -8.70 -3.34
CA ASP A 37 -16.48 -8.66 -3.64
C ASP A 37 -17.29 -8.00 -2.52
N ALA A 38 -16.76 -7.93 -1.31
CA ALA A 38 -17.36 -7.19 -0.20
C ALA A 38 -17.23 -5.65 -0.33
N LEU A 39 -16.48 -5.15 -1.32
CA LEU A 39 -16.36 -3.73 -1.68
C LEU A 39 -16.93 -3.48 -3.09
N PRO A 40 -18.24 -3.73 -3.33
CA PRO A 40 -18.81 -3.77 -4.68
C PRO A 40 -18.81 -2.42 -5.40
N SER A 41 -18.70 -1.32 -4.66
CA SER A 41 -18.61 0.04 -5.21
C SER A 41 -17.23 0.41 -5.73
N TRP A 42 -16.20 -0.39 -5.44
CA TRP A 42 -14.82 -0.14 -5.87
C TRP A 42 -14.41 -1.18 -6.92
N PRO A 43 -14.35 -0.80 -8.21
CA PRO A 43 -13.74 -1.60 -9.26
C PRO A 43 -12.33 -2.07 -8.86
N ARG A 44 -11.89 -3.17 -9.47
CA ARG A 44 -10.59 -3.78 -9.16
C ARG A 44 -9.80 -4.12 -10.42
N ALA A 45 -8.52 -3.76 -10.41
CA ALA A 45 -7.53 -4.16 -11.39
C ALA A 45 -6.58 -5.18 -10.74
N ILE A 46 -6.85 -6.47 -10.93
CA ILE A 46 -6.05 -7.55 -10.32
C ILE A 46 -5.01 -8.04 -11.33
N TYR A 47 -3.75 -7.69 -11.13
CA TYR A 47 -2.65 -8.16 -11.96
C TYR A 47 -2.06 -9.45 -11.39
N VAL A 48 -1.99 -10.49 -12.21
CA VAL A 48 -1.41 -11.77 -11.83
C VAL A 48 0.01 -11.88 -12.39
N THR A 49 1.02 -11.75 -11.54
CA THR A 49 2.40 -11.53 -12.01
C THR A 49 3.09 -12.77 -12.56
N ASN A 50 2.65 -13.96 -12.15
CA ASN A 50 3.23 -15.25 -12.55
C ASN A 50 2.31 -16.06 -13.49
N ASP A 51 1.40 -15.39 -14.19
CA ASP A 51 0.55 -16.00 -15.23
C ASP A 51 0.47 -15.09 -16.47
N ALA A 52 1.15 -15.49 -17.54
CA ALA A 52 1.17 -14.75 -18.81
C ALA A 52 -0.16 -14.81 -19.57
N GLN A 53 -1.11 -15.66 -19.15
CA GLN A 53 -2.45 -15.78 -19.74
C GLN A 53 -3.53 -15.07 -18.91
N ALA A 54 -3.15 -14.44 -17.79
CA ALA A 54 -4.10 -13.65 -17.01
C ALA A 54 -4.58 -12.44 -17.80
N GLU A 55 -5.83 -12.01 -17.53
CA GLU A 55 -6.44 -10.85 -18.16
C GLU A 55 -5.60 -9.57 -17.97
N LEU A 56 -5.13 -9.36 -16.75
CA LEU A 56 -4.14 -8.34 -16.41
C LEU A 56 -2.86 -9.03 -15.94
N THR A 57 -1.76 -8.72 -16.62
CA THR A 57 -0.43 -9.27 -16.33
C THR A 57 0.63 -8.17 -16.47
N VAL A 58 1.88 -8.53 -16.18
CA VAL A 58 3.02 -7.60 -16.18
C VAL A 58 4.02 -7.98 -17.26
N PRO A 59 4.83 -7.02 -17.78
CA PRO A 59 5.86 -7.32 -18.77
C PRO A 59 6.93 -8.29 -18.25
N ASN A 60 7.20 -8.29 -16.94
CA ASN A 60 8.11 -9.22 -16.29
C ASN A 60 7.77 -9.37 -14.80
N ASN A 61 7.87 -10.58 -14.23
CA ASN A 61 7.67 -10.81 -12.80
C ASN A 61 8.93 -10.44 -11.99
N LYS A 62 9.14 -9.13 -11.78
CA LYS A 62 10.32 -8.57 -11.11
C LYS A 62 9.98 -7.30 -10.34
N GLY A 63 10.54 -7.12 -9.15
CA GLY A 63 10.28 -5.97 -8.28
C GLY A 63 9.02 -6.08 -7.45
N ARG A 64 8.53 -7.29 -7.18
CA ARG A 64 7.31 -7.56 -6.39
C ARG A 64 6.10 -6.76 -6.93
N GLU A 65 5.32 -6.13 -6.04
CA GLU A 65 4.21 -5.25 -6.37
C GLU A 65 4.60 -4.01 -7.20
N GLY A 66 5.89 -3.63 -7.16
CA GLY A 66 6.44 -2.49 -7.88
C GLY A 66 6.11 -2.51 -9.37
N MET A 67 6.27 -3.66 -10.02
CA MET A 67 5.97 -3.80 -11.45
C MET A 67 4.49 -3.63 -11.76
N VAL A 68 3.61 -4.17 -10.91
CA VAL A 68 2.16 -4.05 -11.07
C VAL A 68 1.76 -2.58 -11.00
N TYR A 69 2.23 -1.88 -9.97
CA TYR A 69 1.82 -0.50 -9.74
C TYR A 69 2.35 0.44 -10.83
N LEU A 70 3.61 0.25 -11.26
CA LEU A 70 4.16 1.00 -12.40
C LEU A 70 3.40 0.71 -13.69
N THR A 71 3.09 -0.56 -13.97
CA THR A 71 2.33 -0.95 -15.16
C THR A 71 0.95 -0.31 -15.16
N TYR A 72 0.22 -0.39 -14.06
CA TYR A 72 -1.08 0.26 -13.91
C TYR A 72 -0.99 1.78 -14.12
N ILE A 73 -0.08 2.47 -13.43
CA ILE A 73 0.06 3.92 -13.55
C ILE A 73 0.38 4.34 -14.99
N ILE A 74 1.27 3.61 -15.67
CA ILE A 74 1.67 3.92 -17.05
C ILE A 74 0.51 3.67 -18.03
N ASP A 75 -0.16 2.52 -17.92
CA ASP A 75 -1.20 2.12 -18.86
C ASP A 75 -2.45 2.99 -18.72
N HIS A 76 -2.73 3.47 -17.50
CA HIS A 76 -3.92 4.26 -17.18
C HIS A 76 -3.65 5.77 -16.97
N TYR A 77 -2.42 6.25 -17.19
CA TYR A 77 -2.00 7.62 -16.80
C TYR A 77 -2.99 8.73 -17.21
N ASP A 78 -3.54 8.63 -18.42
CA ASP A 78 -4.45 9.62 -18.99
C ASP A 78 -5.92 9.42 -18.57
N ASP A 79 -6.28 8.25 -18.00
CA ASP A 79 -7.65 7.87 -17.64
C ASP A 79 -7.81 7.27 -16.22
N LEU A 80 -6.84 7.56 -15.33
CA LEU A 80 -6.82 7.19 -13.91
C LEU A 80 -8.15 7.54 -13.19
N PRO A 81 -8.60 6.72 -12.22
CA PRO A 81 -9.68 7.07 -11.32
C PRO A 81 -9.30 8.24 -10.42
N ASN A 82 -10.27 8.94 -9.81
CA ASN A 82 -9.95 10.05 -8.89
C ASN A 82 -9.01 9.61 -7.77
N VAL A 83 -9.23 8.40 -7.21
CA VAL A 83 -8.34 7.74 -6.26
C VAL A 83 -7.99 6.33 -6.75
N ALA A 84 -6.72 5.98 -6.78
CA ALA A 84 -6.23 4.61 -6.93
C ALA A 84 -5.72 4.09 -5.58
N ILE A 85 -6.16 2.88 -5.21
CA ILE A 85 -5.74 2.20 -3.97
C ILE A 85 -4.89 1.01 -4.35
N PHE A 86 -3.62 1.02 -3.97
CA PHE A 86 -2.67 -0.05 -4.23
C PHE A 86 -2.57 -0.96 -3.01
N SER A 87 -2.82 -2.26 -3.19
CA SER A 87 -2.87 -3.24 -2.10
C SER A 87 -2.37 -4.62 -2.54
N HIS A 88 -1.95 -5.44 -1.57
CA HIS A 88 -1.65 -6.84 -1.81
C HIS A 88 -2.91 -7.70 -1.91
N SER A 89 -2.76 -8.92 -2.44
CA SER A 89 -3.88 -9.81 -2.78
C SER A 89 -4.62 -10.43 -1.58
N LYS A 90 -3.94 -10.68 -0.46
CA LYS A 90 -4.52 -11.44 0.66
C LYS A 90 -5.34 -10.56 1.59
N ARG A 91 -6.56 -11.01 1.94
CA ARG A 91 -7.40 -10.36 2.96
C ARG A 91 -6.67 -10.24 4.29
N TYR A 92 -6.20 -11.37 4.81
CA TYR A 92 -5.48 -11.42 6.08
C TYR A 92 -3.99 -11.48 5.83
N GLN A 93 -3.28 -10.43 6.22
CA GLN A 93 -1.83 -10.33 6.09
C GLN A 93 -1.27 -9.30 7.06
N TRP A 94 -0.14 -9.60 7.68
CA TRP A 94 0.47 -8.73 8.69
C TRP A 94 0.74 -7.29 8.21
N HIS A 95 0.77 -7.07 6.90
CA HIS A 95 0.90 -5.74 6.28
C HIS A 95 -0.29 -4.80 6.61
N ASN A 96 -1.43 -5.30 7.07
CA ASN A 96 -2.61 -4.51 7.42
C ASN A 96 -2.60 -4.11 8.91
N ASP A 97 -2.82 -2.83 9.21
CA ASP A 97 -2.85 -2.29 10.58
C ASP A 97 -4.19 -2.58 11.26
N ASP A 98 -4.41 -3.86 11.58
CA ASP A 98 -5.64 -4.38 12.18
C ASP A 98 -5.28 -5.51 13.16
N PRO A 99 -5.99 -5.69 14.30
CA PRO A 99 -5.69 -6.74 15.28
C PRO A 99 -5.82 -8.16 14.72
N LEU A 100 -6.63 -8.35 13.67
CA LEU A 100 -6.76 -9.61 12.94
C LEU A 100 -6.04 -9.56 11.59
N TYR A 101 -5.29 -8.49 11.32
CA TYR A 101 -4.65 -8.23 10.05
C TYR A 101 -5.62 -8.19 8.85
N ASP A 102 -6.89 -7.84 9.09
CA ASP A 102 -7.96 -7.87 8.10
C ASP A 102 -7.96 -6.62 7.20
N GLY A 103 -7.55 -6.81 5.95
CA GLY A 103 -7.53 -5.75 4.93
C GLY A 103 -8.94 -5.30 4.53
N LEU A 104 -9.96 -6.16 4.63
CA LEU A 104 -11.33 -5.74 4.35
C LEU A 104 -11.81 -4.69 5.35
N PHE A 105 -11.51 -4.89 6.63
CA PHE A 105 -11.89 -3.94 7.68
C PHE A 105 -11.23 -2.58 7.46
N ILE A 106 -9.92 -2.58 7.19
CA ILE A 106 -9.16 -1.35 6.94
C ILE A 106 -9.66 -0.61 5.70
N LEU A 107 -9.82 -1.32 4.58
CA LEU A 107 -10.35 -0.70 3.35
C LEU A 107 -11.78 -0.18 3.53
N SER A 108 -12.66 -0.91 4.23
CA SER A 108 -14.04 -0.48 4.47
C SER A 108 -14.15 0.84 5.27
N ARG A 109 -13.09 1.20 6.01
CA ARG A 109 -13.03 2.41 6.84
C ARG A 109 -12.22 3.53 6.22
N LEU A 110 -11.60 3.30 5.07
CA LEU A 110 -10.72 4.28 4.43
C LEU A 110 -11.49 5.57 4.11
N ASN A 111 -11.07 6.66 4.73
CA ASN A 111 -11.65 7.98 4.55
C ASN A 111 -11.14 8.61 3.25
N LEU A 112 -11.86 8.39 2.15
CA LEU A 112 -11.50 8.90 0.83
C LEU A 112 -11.36 10.43 0.79
N SER A 113 -12.18 11.19 1.53
CA SER A 113 -12.03 12.65 1.60
C SER A 113 -10.70 13.08 2.21
N HIS A 114 -10.15 12.30 3.15
CA HIS A 114 -8.81 12.55 3.67
C HIS A 114 -7.74 12.22 2.62
N VAL A 115 -7.88 11.11 1.90
CA VAL A 115 -6.99 10.74 0.79
C VAL A 115 -6.98 11.84 -0.28
N GLU A 116 -8.15 12.33 -0.69
CA GLU A 116 -8.31 13.42 -1.65
C GLU A 116 -7.64 14.71 -1.17
N ALA A 117 -7.82 15.07 0.11
CA ALA A 117 -7.22 16.26 0.68
C ALA A 117 -5.68 16.20 0.79
N ARG A 118 -5.12 14.99 1.01
CA ARG A 118 -3.67 14.80 1.15
C ARG A 118 -2.98 14.46 -0.17
N GLY A 119 -3.71 13.97 -1.15
CA GLY A 119 -3.18 13.52 -2.44
C GLY A 119 -2.50 12.15 -2.41
N TYR A 120 -1.81 11.80 -1.31
CA TYR A 120 -1.17 10.50 -1.05
C TYR A 120 -1.27 10.15 0.43
N THR A 121 -1.58 8.89 0.73
CA THR A 121 -1.60 8.35 2.09
C THR A 121 -1.15 6.89 2.09
N ASN A 122 -0.21 6.54 2.95
CA ASN A 122 0.10 5.13 3.23
C ASN A 122 -1.08 4.48 3.96
N LEU A 123 -1.41 3.22 3.65
CA LEU A 123 -2.47 2.48 4.36
C LEU A 123 -2.02 2.00 5.75
N ARG A 124 -0.72 2.01 6.03
CA ARG A 124 -0.12 1.74 7.34
C ARG A 124 0.16 3.06 8.08
N CYS A 125 -0.22 3.09 9.35
CA CYS A 125 -0.01 4.21 10.26
C CYS A 125 1.08 3.91 11.30
N VAL A 126 1.22 2.66 11.76
CA VAL A 126 2.19 2.29 12.80
C VAL A 126 3.62 2.39 12.29
N TRP A 127 4.54 2.84 13.16
CA TRP A 127 5.96 3.02 12.80
C TRP A 127 6.81 1.76 12.97
N SER A 128 6.23 0.60 13.30
CA SER A 128 6.97 -0.63 13.62
C SER A 128 7.98 -1.06 12.56
N LEU A 129 7.78 -0.67 11.29
CA LEU A 129 8.73 -0.86 10.21
C LEU A 129 8.76 0.39 9.33
N GLY A 130 9.96 0.81 8.96
CA GLY A 130 10.16 1.87 7.99
C GLY A 130 10.35 3.29 8.54
N CYS A 131 9.75 3.61 9.70
CA CYS A 131 9.82 4.94 10.31
C CYS A 131 10.69 4.98 11.57
N PRO A 132 11.37 6.11 11.86
CA PRO A 132 11.56 7.28 11.00
C PRO A 132 12.74 7.14 10.02
N SER A 133 13.55 6.09 10.15
CA SER A 133 14.81 5.93 9.45
C SER A 133 15.01 4.47 9.05
N GLU A 134 14.39 4.06 7.94
CA GLU A 134 14.61 2.73 7.38
C GLU A 134 15.96 2.63 6.69
N ILE A 135 16.21 3.56 5.76
CA ILE A 135 17.37 3.52 4.88
C ILE A 135 18.19 4.78 5.10
N ARG A 136 19.50 4.62 5.21
CA ARG A 136 20.49 5.70 5.19
C ARG A 136 21.33 5.58 3.94
N PRO A 137 20.85 6.09 2.77
CA PRO A 137 21.41 5.75 1.47
C PRO A 137 22.91 6.00 1.35
N LEU A 138 23.40 7.10 1.93
CA LEU A 138 24.81 7.47 1.86
C LEU A 138 25.70 6.53 2.67
N THR A 139 25.31 6.21 3.90
CA THR A 139 26.06 5.33 4.80
C THR A 139 25.97 3.87 4.38
N GLU A 140 24.79 3.39 4.01
CA GLU A 140 24.59 1.98 3.67
C GLU A 140 25.19 1.60 2.32
N ALA A 141 25.34 2.55 1.40
CA ALA A 141 26.07 2.35 0.14
C ALA A 141 27.57 2.07 0.35
N GLU A 142 28.12 2.42 1.52
CA GLU A 142 29.52 2.13 1.89
C GLU A 142 29.66 0.81 2.66
N ALA A 143 28.56 0.10 2.92
CA ALA A 143 28.60 -1.16 3.63
C ALA A 143 29.41 -2.21 2.86
N PRO A 144 30.31 -2.96 3.50
CA PRO A 144 31.04 -4.03 2.85
C PRO A 144 30.13 -5.25 2.59
N PRO A 145 30.56 -6.20 1.73
CA PRO A 145 29.96 -7.52 1.66
C PRO A 145 29.90 -8.17 3.06
N PRO A 146 28.82 -8.92 3.38
CA PRO A 146 27.79 -9.38 2.46
C PRO A 146 26.63 -8.40 2.21
N ALA A 147 26.57 -7.25 2.91
CA ALA A 147 25.41 -6.34 2.80
C ALA A 147 25.28 -5.69 1.41
N SER A 148 26.42 -5.43 0.75
CA SER A 148 26.51 -4.87 -0.60
C SER A 148 26.72 -5.90 -1.72
N ASP A 149 26.65 -7.20 -1.41
CA ASP A 149 26.72 -8.26 -2.42
C ASP A 149 25.29 -8.66 -2.85
N PRO A 150 24.84 -8.34 -4.08
CA PRO A 150 23.47 -8.57 -4.52
C PRO A 150 23.08 -10.06 -4.58
N GLU A 151 24.05 -10.96 -4.60
CA GLU A 151 23.84 -12.42 -4.59
C GLU A 151 23.75 -12.98 -3.16
N SER A 152 24.07 -12.18 -2.14
CA SER A 152 24.02 -12.62 -0.75
C SER A 152 22.60 -12.63 -0.18
N SER A 153 22.29 -13.65 0.62
CA SER A 153 21.07 -13.66 1.44
C SER A 153 21.05 -12.60 2.55
N SER A 154 22.22 -12.01 2.86
CA SER A 154 22.36 -10.91 3.84
C SER A 154 22.41 -9.53 3.18
N ALA A 155 22.20 -9.45 1.86
CA ALA A 155 22.15 -8.20 1.13
C ALA A 155 21.03 -7.29 1.66
N ARG A 156 21.30 -5.98 1.70
CA ARG A 156 20.33 -4.98 2.18
C ARG A 156 20.00 -4.00 1.07
N ALA A 157 18.72 -3.72 0.88
CA ALA A 157 18.25 -2.76 -0.13
C ALA A 157 18.91 -1.38 0.04
N GLY A 158 19.19 -0.95 1.28
CA GLY A 158 19.88 0.30 1.55
C GLY A 158 21.27 0.43 0.93
N SER A 159 22.00 -0.69 0.77
CA SER A 159 23.30 -0.69 0.07
C SER A 159 23.20 -0.38 -1.42
N PHE A 160 22.01 -0.54 -2.02
CA PHE A 160 21.78 -0.27 -3.44
C PHE A 160 20.90 0.97 -3.68
N TYR A 161 20.24 1.48 -2.64
CA TYR A 161 19.29 2.57 -2.73
C TYR A 161 19.90 3.85 -3.32
N LYS A 162 21.11 4.24 -2.91
CA LYS A 162 21.80 5.42 -3.45
C LYS A 162 21.96 5.33 -4.97
N ALA A 163 22.47 4.21 -5.47
CA ALA A 163 22.71 4.01 -6.90
C ALA A 163 21.38 4.00 -7.69
N ALA A 164 20.34 3.35 -7.14
CA ALA A 164 19.01 3.37 -7.72
C ALA A 164 18.41 4.78 -7.77
N PHE A 165 18.51 5.53 -6.67
CA PHE A 165 17.99 6.90 -6.56
C PHE A 165 18.64 7.82 -7.60
N GLN A 166 19.96 7.74 -7.79
CA GLN A 166 20.67 8.56 -8.78
C GLN A 166 20.29 8.23 -10.23
N GLN A 167 19.87 7.00 -10.52
CA GLN A 167 19.39 6.62 -11.85
C GLN A 167 17.95 7.07 -12.09
N ILE A 168 17.10 6.92 -11.07
CA ILE A 168 15.68 7.26 -11.14
C ILE A 168 15.46 8.78 -11.12
N PHE A 169 16.20 9.49 -10.27
CA PHE A 169 16.14 10.93 -10.01
C PHE A 169 17.50 11.59 -10.27
N PRO A 170 17.98 11.65 -11.52
CA PRO A 170 19.35 12.10 -11.84
C PRO A 170 19.63 13.56 -11.46
N ASN A 171 18.58 14.37 -11.28
CA ASN A 171 18.71 15.79 -10.96
C ASN A 171 18.47 16.11 -9.48
N ASP A 172 18.10 15.11 -8.67
CA ASP A 172 17.76 15.31 -7.26
C ASP A 172 18.89 14.84 -6.35
N PRO A 173 19.16 15.54 -5.25
CA PRO A 173 20.13 15.08 -4.27
C PRO A 173 19.64 13.80 -3.59
N VAL A 174 20.55 12.83 -3.40
CA VAL A 174 20.24 11.62 -2.64
C VAL A 174 19.95 12.01 -1.19
N PRO A 175 18.81 11.59 -0.61
CA PRO A 175 18.49 11.93 0.77
C PRO A 175 19.43 11.24 1.76
N GLU A 176 19.69 11.89 2.89
CA GLU A 176 20.50 11.33 3.98
C GLU A 176 19.79 10.17 4.69
N ILE A 177 18.47 10.29 4.85
CA ILE A 177 17.58 9.33 5.51
C ILE A 177 16.32 9.20 4.67
N VAL A 178 15.84 7.97 4.54
CA VAL A 178 14.54 7.64 3.98
C VAL A 178 13.74 6.89 5.04
N GLY A 179 12.49 7.31 5.23
CA GLY A 179 11.58 6.67 6.16
C GLY A 179 10.13 6.88 5.75
N ALA A 180 9.36 5.81 5.78
CA ALA A 180 7.91 5.81 5.60
C ALA A 180 7.39 4.50 6.19
N PRO A 181 6.13 4.42 6.64
CA PRO A 181 5.56 3.13 7.03
C PRO A 181 5.71 2.13 5.88
N CYS A 182 6.07 0.89 6.21
CA CYS A 182 6.39 -0.11 5.20
C CYS A 182 5.20 -0.46 4.28
N CYS A 183 5.53 -1.35 3.34
CA CYS A 183 4.70 -2.40 2.81
C CYS A 183 3.95 -2.07 1.53
N ALA A 184 4.30 -0.97 0.85
CA ALA A 184 3.81 -0.62 -0.48
C ALA A 184 2.27 -0.76 -0.63
N GLN A 185 1.52 -0.39 0.42
CA GLN A 185 0.07 -0.26 0.35
C GLN A 185 -0.28 1.20 0.60
N PHE A 186 -0.88 1.86 -0.39
CA PHE A 186 -1.18 3.29 -0.32
C PHE A 186 -2.40 3.63 -1.17
N ALA A 187 -3.03 4.75 -0.82
CA ALA A 187 -4.05 5.37 -1.64
C ALA A 187 -3.51 6.71 -2.17
N VAL A 188 -3.78 7.00 -3.43
CA VAL A 188 -3.24 8.19 -4.10
C VAL A 188 -4.25 8.73 -5.10
N THR A 189 -4.32 10.05 -5.20
CA THR A 189 -5.19 10.71 -6.18
C THR A 189 -4.55 10.73 -7.57
N ALA A 190 -5.38 10.72 -8.62
CA ALA A 190 -4.88 10.94 -9.98
C ALA A 190 -4.16 12.29 -10.13
N ALA A 191 -4.63 13.33 -9.43
CA ALA A 191 -3.96 14.63 -9.41
C ALA A 191 -2.53 14.51 -8.89
N LYS A 192 -2.32 13.77 -7.79
CA LYS A 192 -1.00 13.55 -7.20
C LYS A 192 -0.08 12.73 -8.10
N ILE A 193 -0.59 11.67 -8.74
CA ILE A 193 0.18 10.90 -9.74
C ILE A 193 0.64 11.82 -10.88
N ARG A 194 -0.25 12.69 -11.37
CA ARG A 194 0.03 13.58 -12.51
C ARG A 194 0.96 14.76 -12.21
N GLU A 195 1.31 15.00 -10.95
CA GLU A 195 2.40 15.93 -10.60
C GLU A 195 3.74 15.47 -11.19
N ARG A 196 3.91 14.16 -11.42
CA ARG A 196 5.07 13.58 -12.08
C ARG A 196 4.70 13.15 -13.51
N PRO A 197 5.45 13.53 -14.55
CA PRO A 197 5.12 13.15 -15.92
C PRO A 197 5.20 11.63 -16.13
N LYS A 198 4.36 11.10 -17.03
CA LYS A 198 4.32 9.68 -17.42
C LYS A 198 5.72 9.09 -17.73
N ALA A 199 6.56 9.84 -18.44
CA ALA A 199 7.91 9.42 -18.83
C ALA A 199 8.83 9.11 -17.63
N ASP A 200 8.56 9.69 -16.46
CA ASP A 200 9.31 9.35 -15.25
C ASP A 200 8.90 7.98 -14.69
N TYR A 201 7.60 7.64 -14.72
CA TYR A 201 7.13 6.30 -14.36
C TYR A 201 7.67 5.24 -15.31
N GLU A 202 7.73 5.54 -16.61
CA GLU A 202 8.36 4.69 -17.61
C GLU A 202 9.85 4.48 -17.30
N ARG A 203 10.61 5.55 -17.00
CA ARG A 203 12.01 5.45 -16.57
C ARG A 203 12.21 4.60 -15.31
N ILE A 204 11.32 4.73 -14.33
CA ILE A 204 11.37 3.90 -13.10
C ILE A 204 11.15 2.42 -13.45
N ARG A 205 10.20 2.13 -14.36
CA ARG A 205 9.95 0.76 -14.83
C ARG A 205 11.13 0.22 -15.64
N ASP A 206 11.75 1.03 -16.47
CA ASP A 206 12.95 0.66 -17.22
C ASP A 206 14.10 0.31 -16.28
N TRP A 207 14.36 1.14 -15.25
CA TRP A 207 15.31 0.81 -14.19
C TRP A 207 14.99 -0.53 -13.53
N LEU A 208 13.72 -0.79 -13.22
CA LEU A 208 13.32 -2.03 -12.58
C LEU A 208 13.55 -3.25 -13.49
N LEU A 209 13.28 -3.12 -14.78
CA LEU A 209 13.52 -4.18 -15.76
C LEU A 209 15.02 -4.44 -15.96
N GLU A 210 15.83 -3.39 -16.01
CA GLU A 210 17.24 -3.45 -16.39
C GLU A 210 18.20 -3.72 -15.23
N THR A 211 17.83 -3.34 -14.00
CA THR A 211 18.72 -3.47 -12.83
C THR A 211 19.19 -4.91 -12.61
N PRO A 212 20.46 -5.17 -12.28
CA PRO A 212 20.92 -6.52 -11.97
C PRO A 212 20.40 -7.04 -10.62
N LEU A 213 19.77 -6.19 -9.80
CA LEU A 213 19.23 -6.58 -8.51
C LEU A 213 18.12 -7.63 -8.68
N ASN A 214 18.13 -8.63 -7.81
CA ASN A 214 17.07 -9.62 -7.73
C ASN A 214 15.72 -8.99 -7.33
N ASP A 215 14.65 -9.78 -7.47
CA ASP A 215 13.26 -9.38 -7.19
C ASP A 215 13.08 -8.81 -5.77
N TYR A 216 13.73 -9.40 -4.77
CA TYR A 216 13.63 -8.96 -3.38
C TYR A 216 14.28 -7.59 -3.14
N LEU A 217 15.52 -7.40 -3.61
CA LEU A 217 16.27 -6.15 -3.40
C LEU A 217 15.65 -4.98 -4.18
N SER A 218 15.34 -5.21 -5.47
CA SER A 218 14.71 -4.19 -6.31
C SER A 218 13.31 -3.80 -5.81
N GLY A 219 12.52 -4.79 -5.37
CA GLY A 219 11.21 -4.55 -4.75
C GLY A 219 11.32 -3.70 -3.48
N ARG A 220 12.24 -4.01 -2.55
CA ARG A 220 12.42 -3.20 -1.33
C ARG A 220 12.97 -1.80 -1.59
N VAL A 221 13.79 -1.62 -2.63
CA VAL A 221 14.20 -0.26 -3.05
C VAL A 221 12.96 0.55 -3.47
N LEU A 222 12.10 -0.01 -4.32
CA LEU A 222 10.88 0.70 -4.76
C LEU A 222 9.87 0.91 -3.65
N GLU A 223 9.71 -0.06 -2.75
CA GLU A 223 8.79 0.05 -1.62
C GLU A 223 9.05 1.32 -0.80
N TYR A 224 10.33 1.61 -0.52
CA TYR A 224 10.74 2.82 0.21
C TYR A 224 11.00 4.02 -0.71
N MET A 225 10.65 3.95 -1.99
CA MET A 225 10.64 5.08 -2.91
C MET A 225 9.23 5.58 -3.21
N TRP A 226 8.17 4.81 -2.95
CA TRP A 226 6.80 5.18 -3.38
C TRP A 226 6.35 6.57 -2.93
N HIS A 227 6.57 6.91 -1.66
CA HIS A 227 6.23 8.24 -1.15
C HIS A 227 7.03 9.35 -1.84
N VAL A 228 8.30 9.12 -2.15
CA VAL A 228 9.16 10.07 -2.87
C VAL A 228 8.79 10.19 -4.35
N ILE A 229 8.52 9.06 -5.01
CA ILE A 229 7.99 9.01 -6.38
C ILE A 229 6.71 9.84 -6.46
N LEU A 230 5.85 9.74 -5.44
CA LEU A 230 4.59 10.45 -5.30
C LEU A 230 4.74 11.78 -4.54
N GLY A 231 5.92 12.42 -4.62
CA GLY A 231 6.13 13.82 -4.25
C GLY A 231 6.03 14.14 -2.76
N GLN A 232 6.24 13.17 -1.88
CA GLN A 232 6.43 13.39 -0.45
C GLN A 232 7.92 13.57 -0.11
N GLU A 233 8.19 14.10 1.08
CA GLU A 233 9.56 14.17 1.62
C GLU A 233 10.17 12.79 1.81
N ALA A 234 11.50 12.68 1.77
CA ALA A 234 12.20 11.40 1.94
C ALA A 234 11.89 10.71 3.28
N VAL A 235 11.60 11.50 4.32
CA VAL A 235 11.06 11.02 5.60
C VAL A 235 9.59 11.44 5.70
N HIS A 236 8.68 10.54 5.35
CA HIS A 236 7.24 10.74 5.43
C HIS A 236 6.62 9.81 6.49
N CYS A 237 6.75 10.20 7.75
CA CYS A 237 6.29 9.46 8.92
C CYS A 237 5.23 10.28 9.67
N PRO A 238 3.95 10.24 9.23
CA PRO A 238 2.88 10.95 9.92
C PRO A 238 2.71 10.42 11.35
N ASP A 239 2.21 11.28 12.23
CA ASP A 239 1.87 10.87 13.59
C ASP A 239 0.86 9.70 13.56
N PRO A 240 1.15 8.56 14.20
CA PRO A 240 0.30 7.38 14.11
C PRO A 240 -1.12 7.59 14.66
N GLU A 241 -1.27 8.35 15.75
CA GLU A 241 -2.58 8.60 16.36
C GLU A 241 -3.45 9.46 15.41
N GLU A 242 -2.86 10.52 14.85
CA GLU A 242 -3.55 11.34 13.84
C GLU A 242 -3.87 10.50 12.60
N CYS A 243 -2.93 9.69 12.12
CA CYS A 243 -3.10 8.83 10.95
C CYS A 243 -4.30 7.89 11.11
N TYR A 244 -4.37 7.12 12.21
CA TYR A 244 -5.48 6.20 12.48
C TYR A 244 -6.83 6.92 12.56
N CYS A 245 -6.86 8.05 13.26
CA CYS A 245 -8.09 8.81 13.45
C CYS A 245 -8.58 9.40 12.12
N LYS A 246 -7.69 9.97 11.30
CA LYS A 246 -8.06 10.63 10.05
C LYS A 246 -8.36 9.66 8.91
N LEU A 247 -7.59 8.56 8.80
CA LEU A 247 -7.77 7.58 7.74
C LEU A 247 -8.88 6.58 8.01
N TYR A 248 -9.07 6.16 9.26
CA TYR A 248 -9.93 5.02 9.59
C TYR A 248 -11.01 5.33 10.63
N GLY A 249 -11.02 6.55 11.19
CA GLY A 249 -11.90 6.92 12.30
C GLY A 249 -11.55 6.22 13.61
N ILE A 250 -10.37 5.58 13.70
CA ILE A 250 -9.87 4.90 14.90
C ILE A 250 -9.12 5.95 15.71
N CYS A 251 -9.83 6.67 16.57
CA CYS A 251 -9.29 7.80 17.33
C CYS A 251 -8.93 7.42 18.77
N GLY A 252 -8.02 8.17 19.40
CA GLY A 252 -7.59 7.92 20.79
C GLY A 252 -6.73 6.66 20.95
N VAL A 253 -6.00 6.29 19.90
CA VAL A 253 -5.12 5.12 19.91
C VAL A 253 -3.91 5.38 20.80
N PRO A 254 -3.65 4.54 21.82
CA PRO A 254 -2.47 4.71 22.66
C PRO A 254 -1.21 4.30 21.89
N CYS A 255 -0.49 5.29 21.37
CA CYS A 255 0.79 5.11 20.70
C CYS A 255 1.96 5.56 21.59
N ASP A 256 3.05 4.79 21.59
CA ASP A 256 4.27 5.18 22.31
C ASP A 256 5.18 6.10 21.47
N VAL A 257 6.28 6.55 22.06
CA VAL A 257 7.25 7.45 21.41
C VAL A 257 7.97 6.83 20.21
N PHE A 258 7.86 5.50 20.02
CA PHE A 258 8.38 4.79 18.86
C PHE A 258 7.30 4.51 17.82
N GLY A 259 6.12 5.11 17.98
CA GLY A 259 4.97 4.95 17.10
C GLY A 259 4.39 3.53 17.12
N GLN A 260 4.58 2.76 18.21
CA GLN A 260 3.87 1.51 18.43
C GLN A 260 2.49 1.80 19.02
N CYS A 261 1.44 1.39 18.32
CA CYS A 261 0.07 1.70 18.67
C CYS A 261 -0.67 0.47 19.20
N LYS A 262 -0.68 0.35 20.52
CA LYS A 262 -1.19 -0.85 21.20
C LYS A 262 -2.69 -1.00 20.97
N GLY A 263 -3.11 -2.22 20.64
CA GLY A 263 -4.52 -2.57 20.41
C GLY A 263 -4.95 -2.52 18.95
N VAL A 264 -4.25 -1.75 18.10
CA VAL A 264 -4.54 -1.71 16.65
C VAL A 264 -3.62 -2.65 15.88
N PHE A 265 -2.32 -2.61 16.15
CA PHE A 265 -1.35 -3.47 15.47
C PHE A 265 -0.38 -4.08 16.47
N THR A 266 0.08 -5.29 16.17
CA THR A 266 1.19 -5.95 16.87
C THR A 266 2.01 -6.69 15.82
N MET A 267 3.33 -6.56 15.85
CA MET A 267 4.18 -7.28 14.91
C MET A 267 4.09 -8.80 15.20
N PRO A 268 3.66 -9.65 14.25
CA PRO A 268 3.66 -11.10 14.45
C PRO A 268 5.08 -11.67 14.49
N ALA A 269 5.22 -12.83 15.14
CA ALA A 269 6.48 -13.57 15.19
C ALA A 269 6.93 -14.13 13.83
N TYR A 270 5.97 -14.33 12.90
CA TYR A 270 6.21 -14.89 11.57
C TYR A 270 5.48 -14.07 10.51
N SER A 271 6.07 -13.96 9.32
CA SER A 271 5.48 -13.25 8.18
C SER A 271 4.29 -13.98 7.54
N THR A 272 4.16 -15.29 7.76
CA THR A 272 3.03 -16.09 7.27
C THR A 272 2.06 -16.36 8.40
N LEU A 273 0.80 -16.02 8.19
CA LEU A 273 -0.27 -16.31 9.14
C LEU A 273 -0.57 -17.82 9.17
N PRO A 274 -0.97 -18.38 10.32
CA PRO A 274 -1.25 -19.80 10.46
C PRO A 274 -2.48 -20.23 9.65
N THR A 275 -2.51 -21.50 9.27
CA THR A 275 -3.70 -22.09 8.64
C THR A 275 -4.89 -22.00 9.59
N GLY A 276 -6.03 -21.51 9.09
CA GLY A 276 -7.24 -21.31 9.90
C GLY A 276 -7.39 -19.91 10.48
N TRP A 277 -6.45 -19.00 10.23
CA TRP A 277 -6.64 -17.58 10.54
C TRP A 277 -7.91 -17.03 9.85
N PRO A 278 -8.71 -16.15 10.50
CA PRO A 278 -8.47 -15.50 11.80
C PRO A 278 -8.95 -16.29 13.01
N ASP A 279 -9.57 -17.45 12.84
CA ASP A 279 -10.18 -18.17 13.96
C ASP A 279 -9.19 -19.00 14.79
N TYR A 280 -8.07 -19.39 14.19
CA TYR A 280 -7.00 -20.13 14.83
C TYR A 280 -5.67 -19.35 14.82
N GLY A 281 -5.04 -19.25 16.00
CA GLY A 281 -3.74 -18.59 16.19
C GLY A 281 -2.54 -19.47 15.83
N TRP A 282 -1.33 -19.01 16.18
CA TRP A 282 -0.06 -19.65 15.78
C TRP A 282 0.16 -21.00 16.46
N GLU A 283 -0.38 -21.19 17.65
CA GLU A 283 -0.34 -22.45 18.40
C GLU A 283 -1.57 -23.33 18.10
N LYS A 284 -2.36 -22.97 17.06
CA LYS A 284 -3.64 -23.60 16.67
C LYS A 284 -4.72 -23.50 17.74
N GLU A 285 -4.57 -22.55 18.65
CA GLU A 285 -5.53 -22.17 19.64
C GLU A 285 -6.72 -21.44 18.99
N TRP A 286 -7.93 -21.74 19.47
CA TRP A 286 -9.12 -20.99 19.08
C TRP A 286 -9.09 -19.60 19.74
N GLN A 287 -9.17 -18.53 18.94
CA GLN A 287 -9.09 -17.16 19.46
C GLN A 287 -10.40 -16.35 19.33
N ASN A 288 -11.45 -16.92 18.75
CA ASN A 288 -12.77 -16.28 18.55
C ASN A 288 -12.65 -14.90 17.86
N ALA A 289 -12.35 -14.89 16.56
CA ALA A 289 -12.14 -13.67 15.78
C ALA A 289 -13.30 -12.67 15.87
N THR A 290 -14.54 -13.17 15.95
CA THR A 290 -15.74 -12.34 16.10
C THR A 290 -15.70 -11.51 17.38
N GLU A 291 -15.30 -12.13 18.49
CA GLU A 291 -15.19 -11.45 19.79
C GLU A 291 -14.03 -10.45 19.81
N ILE A 292 -12.89 -10.79 19.18
CA ILE A 292 -11.76 -9.86 19.02
C ILE A 292 -12.22 -8.61 18.25
N ARG A 293 -12.93 -8.79 17.13
CA ARG A 293 -13.48 -7.67 16.35
C ARG A 293 -14.45 -6.84 17.16
N ARG A 294 -15.43 -7.48 17.83
CA ARG A 294 -16.44 -6.78 18.66
C ARG A 294 -15.77 -5.90 19.70
N LYS A 295 -14.80 -6.46 20.44
CA LYS A 295 -14.08 -5.72 21.47
C LYS A 295 -13.28 -4.56 20.88
N PHE A 296 -12.57 -4.78 19.77
CA PHE A 296 -11.84 -3.72 19.08
C PHE A 296 -12.76 -2.56 18.67
N GLU A 297 -13.93 -2.88 18.11
CA GLU A 297 -14.91 -1.87 17.73
C GLU A 297 -15.48 -1.12 18.94
N GLU A 298 -15.71 -1.81 20.07
CA GLU A 298 -16.16 -1.17 21.32
C GLU A 298 -15.09 -0.25 21.91
N ASP A 299 -13.83 -0.70 21.96
CA ASP A 299 -12.70 0.04 22.52
C ASP A 299 -12.48 1.39 21.80
N PHE A 300 -12.80 1.45 20.50
CA PHE A 300 -12.63 2.65 19.67
C PHE A 300 -13.95 3.30 19.20
N GLY A 301 -15.10 2.88 19.74
CA GLY A 301 -16.41 3.48 19.42
C GLY A 301 -16.80 3.37 17.95
N LEU A 302 -16.46 2.26 17.29
CA LEU A 302 -16.59 2.04 15.85
C LEU A 302 -17.94 1.43 15.44
N SER A 303 -18.82 1.12 16.39
CA SER A 303 -20.15 0.56 16.17
C SER A 303 -21.07 1.58 15.49
N GLY A 304 -21.48 1.30 14.25
CA GLY A 304 -22.42 2.16 13.49
C GLY A 304 -22.12 2.37 12.01
N ASN A 305 -20.98 1.91 11.49
CA ASN A 305 -20.62 2.01 10.06
C ASN A 305 -20.55 0.64 9.36
N THR A 306 -21.35 -0.33 9.78
CA THR A 306 -21.65 -1.49 8.91
C THR A 306 -22.52 -0.99 7.77
N LEU A 307 -21.88 -0.69 6.63
CA LEU A 307 -22.46 -0.56 5.28
C LEU A 307 -23.99 -0.73 5.24
N GLU A 308 -24.74 0.32 5.58
CA GLU A 308 -26.15 0.39 5.24
C GLU A 308 -26.25 0.95 3.81
N SER A 309 -26.62 0.04 2.91
CA SER A 309 -27.15 0.19 1.54
C SER A 309 -26.29 0.87 0.48
#